data_AF-A0A1G0YJG6-F1
#
_entry.id   AF-A0A1G0YJG6-F1
#
_cell.length_a   1.000
_cell.length_b   1.000
_cell.length_c   1.000
_cell.angle_alpha   90.00
_cell.angle_beta   90.00
_cell.angle_gamma   90.00
#
_symmetry.space_group_name_H-M   'P 1'
#
loop_
_entity.id
_entity.type
_entity.pdbx_description
1 polymer ?
#
loop_
_entity_poly.entity_id
_entity_poly.type
_entity_poly.pdbx_seq_one_letter_code
_entity_poly.pdbx_strand_id
1 'polypeptide(L)'
;MNLTKKIGSAFFAVLLTVSGWGCAGTKVHFDHVPVEKLDLTKGRTIKASSAGFQLLLLIPIAVNGRHYRAYEGLKKAAAGDYITDIQIQESWRYAFVGTVYRTTFKATAYPAKAE
;
A
#
# COMPACT_ATOMS: atom_id res chain seq x y z
N MET A 1 42.85 -14.54 -11.41
CA MET A 1 41.89 -13.61 -10.77
C MET A 1 41.79 -13.96 -9.29
N ASN A 2 42.30 -13.07 -8.41
CA ASN A 2 42.50 -13.36 -6.98
C ASN A 2 41.19 -13.63 -6.24
N LEU A 3 41.23 -14.54 -5.25
CA LEU A 3 40.09 -14.99 -4.45
C LEU A 3 39.31 -13.82 -3.83
N THR A 4 40.01 -12.77 -3.38
CA THR A 4 39.45 -11.52 -2.86
C THR A 4 38.60 -10.76 -3.89
N LYS A 5 39.00 -10.74 -5.16
CA LYS A 5 38.19 -10.15 -6.25
C LYS A 5 36.95 -10.98 -6.54
N LYS A 6 37.03 -12.31 -6.46
CA LYS A 6 35.87 -13.21 -6.65
C LYS A 6 34.85 -13.05 -5.51
N ILE A 7 35.31 -12.98 -4.26
CA ILE A 7 34.45 -12.75 -3.09
C ILE A 7 33.78 -11.38 -3.16
N GLY A 8 34.55 -10.32 -3.44
CA GLY A 8 33.99 -8.97 -3.58
C GLY A 8 32.96 -8.86 -4.72
N SER A 9 33.24 -9.50 -5.86
CA SER A 9 32.32 -9.50 -7.00
C SER A 9 31.05 -10.32 -6.75
N ALA A 10 31.15 -11.44 -6.03
CA ALA A 10 30.00 -12.24 -5.62
C ALA A 10 29.11 -11.49 -4.60
N PHE A 11 29.73 -10.81 -3.62
CA PHE A 11 29.01 -9.99 -2.64
C PHE A 11 28.25 -8.84 -3.30
N PHE A 12 28.88 -8.17 -4.26
CA PHE A 12 28.28 -7.08 -5.02
C PHE A 12 27.11 -7.56 -5.91
N ALA A 13 27.26 -8.73 -6.54
CA ALA A 13 26.19 -9.34 -7.34
C ALA A 13 24.97 -9.73 -6.48
N VAL A 14 25.20 -10.33 -5.30
CA VAL A 14 24.13 -10.65 -4.35
C VAL A 14 23.42 -9.37 -3.89
N LEU A 15 24.18 -8.31 -3.54
CA LEU A 15 23.62 -7.03 -3.12
C LEU A 15 22.72 -6.41 -4.20
N LEU A 16 23.14 -6.44 -5.47
CA LEU A 16 22.35 -5.95 -6.60
C LEU A 16 21.06 -6.74 -6.83
N THR A 17 21.12 -8.07 -6.71
CA THR A 17 19.92 -8.93 -6.90
C THR A 17 18.88 -8.73 -5.80
N VAL A 18 19.31 -8.52 -4.54
CA VAL A 18 18.40 -8.21 -3.42
C VAL A 18 17.76 -6.83 -3.56
N SER A 19 18.46 -5.88 -4.20
CA SER A 19 17.98 -4.50 -4.41
C SER A 19 16.83 -4.39 -5.41
N GLY A 20 16.75 -5.29 -6.40
CA GLY A 20 15.79 -5.20 -7.51
C GLY A 20 14.32 -5.38 -7.11
N TRP A 21 14.04 -6.13 -6.05
CA TRP A 21 12.67 -6.45 -5.61
C TRP A 21 12.09 -5.41 -4.65
N GLY A 22 12.94 -4.51 -4.12
CA GLY A 22 12.59 -3.51 -3.12
C GLY A 22 12.32 -2.10 -3.67
N CYS A 23 12.43 -1.87 -4.97
CA CYS A 23 12.27 -0.52 -5.54
C CYS A 23 10.85 -0.19 -6.04
N ALA A 24 9.97 -1.17 -6.23
CA ALA A 24 8.62 -0.94 -6.75
C ALA A 24 7.54 -1.21 -5.70
N GLY A 25 6.60 -0.28 -5.57
CA GLY A 25 5.38 -0.46 -4.77
C GLY A 25 4.39 -1.42 -5.43
N THR A 26 3.63 -2.15 -4.62
CA THR A 26 2.50 -2.95 -5.12
C THR A 26 1.42 -2.00 -5.64
N LYS A 27 1.01 -2.17 -6.91
CA LYS A 27 -0.02 -1.33 -7.52
C LYS A 27 -1.38 -1.57 -6.84
N VAL A 28 -2.16 -0.50 -6.74
CA VAL A 28 -3.57 -0.53 -6.32
C VAL A 28 -4.41 -0.16 -7.53
N HIS A 29 -5.47 -0.91 -7.78
CA HIS A 29 -6.45 -0.63 -8.82
C HIS A 29 -7.75 -0.17 -8.19
N PHE A 30 -8.38 0.84 -8.80
CA PHE A 30 -9.71 1.31 -8.42
C PHE A 30 -10.64 1.03 -9.59
N ASP A 31 -11.72 0.33 -9.33
CA ASP A 31 -12.74 0.07 -10.34
C ASP A 31 -13.59 1.32 -10.58
N HIS A 32 -13.95 1.56 -11.83
CA HIS A 32 -14.95 2.58 -12.16
C HIS A 32 -16.35 2.00 -11.97
N VAL A 33 -17.15 2.62 -11.10
CA VAL A 33 -18.52 2.20 -10.84
C VAL A 33 -19.50 3.26 -11.37
N PRO A 34 -20.37 2.93 -12.34
CA PRO A 34 -21.41 3.84 -12.81
C PRO A 34 -22.38 4.19 -11.68
N VAL A 35 -22.74 5.46 -11.56
CA VAL A 35 -23.58 5.98 -10.46
C VAL A 35 -24.98 5.36 -10.51
N GLU A 36 -25.46 4.97 -11.69
CA GLU A 36 -26.78 4.38 -11.91
C GLU A 36 -26.95 3.02 -11.22
N LYS A 37 -25.83 2.32 -10.95
CA LYS A 37 -25.81 1.02 -10.26
C LYS A 37 -25.81 1.14 -8.73
N LEU A 38 -25.71 2.35 -8.19
CA LEU A 38 -25.54 2.61 -6.76
C LEU A 38 -26.86 3.02 -6.10
N ASP A 39 -27.14 2.46 -4.92
CA ASP A 39 -28.15 3.03 -4.03
C ASP A 39 -27.53 4.17 -3.20
N LEU A 40 -27.55 5.38 -3.77
CA LEU A 40 -26.95 6.58 -3.16
C LEU A 40 -27.56 6.98 -1.81
N THR A 41 -28.71 6.39 -1.43
CA THR A 41 -29.35 6.69 -0.14
C THR A 41 -28.72 5.94 1.03
N LYS A 42 -27.94 4.88 0.75
CA LYS A 42 -27.34 3.98 1.76
C LYS A 42 -25.83 4.10 1.86
N GLY A 43 -25.28 5.27 1.50
CA GLY A 43 -23.85 5.54 1.60
C GLY A 43 -23.34 5.47 3.03
N ARG A 44 -22.23 4.76 3.24
CA ARG A 44 -21.57 4.68 4.55
C ARG A 44 -20.07 4.91 4.43
N THR A 45 -19.51 5.66 5.38
CA THR A 45 -18.06 5.90 5.42
C THR A 45 -17.31 4.64 5.84
N ILE A 46 -16.31 4.26 5.07
CA ILE A 46 -15.36 3.20 5.39
C ILE A 46 -13.94 3.74 5.48
N LYS A 47 -13.11 3.10 6.30
CA LYS A 47 -11.73 3.50 6.52
C LYS A 47 -10.85 2.30 6.82
N ALA A 48 -9.64 2.31 6.28
CA ALA A 48 -8.60 1.34 6.62
C ALA A 48 -7.23 2.02 6.57
N SER A 49 -6.26 1.50 7.32
CA SER A 49 -4.89 2.01 7.28
C SER A 49 -3.86 0.90 7.38
N SER A 50 -2.70 1.13 6.78
CA SER A 50 -1.53 0.28 6.94
C SER A 50 -0.28 1.14 7.10
N ALA A 51 0.72 0.58 7.77
CA ALA A 51 2.00 1.25 7.97
C ALA A 51 3.16 0.39 7.45
N GLY A 52 4.27 1.06 7.18
CA GLY A 52 5.59 0.47 7.00
C GLY A 52 6.63 1.31 7.74
N PHE A 53 7.83 0.76 7.86
CA PHE A 53 8.94 1.40 8.57
C PHE A 53 10.16 1.49 7.65
N GLN A 54 10.72 2.68 7.53
CA GLN A 54 11.95 2.94 6.79
C GLN A 54 13.09 3.01 7.79
N LEU A 55 13.90 1.96 7.87
CA LEU A 55 15.06 1.90 8.76
C LEU A 55 16.23 2.65 8.13
N LEU A 56 16.83 3.57 8.89
CA LEU A 56 18.00 4.37 8.51
C LEU A 56 17.84 5.09 7.15
N LEU A 57 16.60 5.46 6.81
CA LEU A 57 16.20 6.02 5.52
C LEU A 57 16.51 5.14 4.27
N LEU A 58 16.99 3.92 4.46
CA LEU A 58 17.51 3.07 3.39
C LEU A 58 16.74 1.76 3.21
N ILE A 59 16.32 1.13 4.31
CA ILE A 59 15.74 -0.22 4.26
C ILE A 59 14.22 -0.12 4.44
N PRO A 60 13.43 -0.29 3.36
CA PRO A 60 11.97 -0.24 3.42
C PRO A 60 11.40 -1.55 3.96
N ILE A 61 10.98 -1.54 5.22
CA ILE A 61 10.29 -2.67 5.86
C ILE A 61 8.78 -2.46 5.69
N ALA A 62 8.19 -3.24 4.80
CA ALA A 62 6.76 -3.19 4.48
C ALA A 62 6.24 -1.83 3.93
N VAL A 63 7.12 -0.86 3.67
CA VAL A 63 6.75 0.48 3.16
C VAL A 63 6.10 0.40 1.78
N ASN A 64 6.62 -0.44 0.89
CA ASN A 64 6.18 -0.53 -0.51
C ASN A 64 4.80 -1.17 -0.69
N GLY A 65 4.41 -2.06 0.22
CA GLY A 65 3.10 -2.72 0.18
C GLY A 65 2.03 -2.02 1.02
N ARG A 66 2.33 -0.87 1.64
CA ARG A 66 1.39 -0.23 2.59
C ARG A 66 0.09 0.21 1.92
N HIS A 67 0.16 0.73 0.69
CA HIS A 67 -1.01 1.15 -0.09
C HIS A 67 -1.93 -0.02 -0.38
N TYR A 68 -1.36 -1.11 -0.90
CA TYR A 68 -2.08 -2.36 -1.18
C TYR A 68 -2.75 -2.91 0.08
N ARG A 69 -2.03 -3.06 1.19
CA ARG A 69 -2.61 -3.58 2.44
C ARG A 69 -3.70 -2.67 3.01
N ALA A 70 -3.53 -1.36 2.91
CA ALA A 70 -4.56 -0.42 3.36
C ALA A 70 -5.82 -0.54 2.49
N TYR A 71 -5.67 -0.68 1.17
CA TYR A 71 -6.80 -0.88 0.27
C TYR A 71 -7.47 -2.26 0.42
N GLU A 72 -6.72 -3.34 0.64
CA GLU A 72 -7.29 -4.65 1.00
C GLU A 72 -8.13 -4.57 2.29
N GLY A 73 -7.65 -3.83 3.29
CA GLY A 73 -8.43 -3.53 4.50
C GLY A 73 -9.71 -2.75 4.19
N LEU A 74 -9.64 -1.82 3.23
CA LEU A 74 -10.79 -1.02 2.79
C LEU A 74 -11.84 -1.90 2.09
N LYS A 75 -11.42 -2.80 1.19
CA LYS A 75 -12.30 -3.78 0.53
C LYS A 75 -13.00 -4.69 1.53
N LYS A 76 -12.29 -5.14 2.57
CA LYS A 76 -12.90 -5.90 3.66
C LYS A 76 -13.95 -5.08 4.41
N ALA A 77 -13.68 -3.80 4.68
CA ALA A 77 -14.65 -2.89 5.30
C ALA A 77 -15.86 -2.56 4.39
N ALA A 78 -15.68 -2.65 3.07
CA ALA A 78 -16.76 -2.51 2.09
C ALA A 78 -17.70 -3.73 2.08
N ALA A 79 -17.26 -4.91 2.54
CA ALA A 79 -18.12 -6.10 2.66
C ALA A 79 -18.91 -6.46 1.38
N GLY A 80 -18.36 -6.17 0.21
CA GLY A 80 -19.00 -6.40 -1.10
C GLY A 80 -19.71 -5.17 -1.69
N ASP A 81 -19.90 -4.11 -0.92
CA ASP A 81 -20.41 -2.82 -1.43
C ASP A 81 -19.41 -2.15 -2.38
N TYR A 82 -19.90 -1.31 -3.28
CA TYR A 82 -19.09 -0.51 -4.18
C TYR A 82 -18.37 0.61 -3.43
N ILE A 83 -17.09 0.78 -3.70
CA ILE A 83 -16.25 1.81 -3.07
C ILE A 83 -16.15 3.03 -3.99
N THR A 84 -16.57 4.19 -3.50
CA THR A 84 -16.51 5.48 -4.20
C THR A 84 -15.82 6.54 -3.35
N ASP A 85 -15.54 7.71 -3.95
CA ASP A 85 -15.05 8.89 -3.24
C ASP A 85 -13.80 8.64 -2.39
N ILE A 86 -12.87 7.87 -2.95
CA ILE A 86 -11.65 7.43 -2.27
C ILE A 86 -10.76 8.63 -1.96
N GLN A 87 -10.42 8.79 -0.68
CA GLN A 87 -9.46 9.76 -0.17
C GLN A 87 -8.27 9.03 0.47
N ILE A 88 -7.06 9.38 0.02
CA ILE A 88 -5.81 8.82 0.54
C ILE A 88 -5.15 9.86 1.43
N GLN A 89 -4.87 9.49 2.68
CA GLN A 89 -4.15 10.31 3.64
C GLN A 89 -2.83 9.63 4.02
N GLU A 90 -1.71 10.30 3.77
CA GLU A 90 -0.39 9.86 4.20
C GLU A 90 0.01 10.61 5.48
N SER A 91 0.60 9.89 6.43
CA SER A 91 1.28 10.51 7.56
C SER A 91 2.60 9.81 7.85
N TRP A 92 3.52 10.53 8.45
CA TRP A 92 4.82 10.00 8.84
C TRP A 92 5.21 10.49 10.21
N ARG A 93 6.02 9.68 10.90
CA ARG A 93 6.65 10.09 12.16
C ARG A 93 8.02 9.47 12.28
N TYR A 94 8.93 10.20 12.90
CA TYR A 94 10.22 9.66 13.28
C TYR A 94 10.05 8.66 14.43
N ALA A 95 10.83 7.59 14.40
CA ALA A 95 10.86 6.51 15.38
C ALA A 95 12.31 6.04 15.58
N PHE A 96 13.07 6.86 16.30
CA PHE A 96 14.47 6.70 16.71
C PHE A 96 15.50 6.43 15.61
N VAL A 97 15.49 5.26 14.97
CA VAL A 97 16.43 4.88 13.90
C VAL A 97 15.75 4.81 12.53
N GLY A 98 14.51 5.27 12.43
CA GLY A 98 13.79 5.26 11.17
C GLY A 98 12.51 6.06 11.19
N THR A 99 11.76 5.94 10.10
CA THR A 99 10.52 6.70 9.88
C THR A 99 9.37 5.72 9.66
N VAL A 100 8.30 5.86 10.44
CA VAL A 100 7.05 5.15 10.18
C VAL A 100 6.26 5.92 9.14
N TYR A 101 5.90 5.27 8.04
CA TYR A 101 4.99 5.79 7.04
C TYR A 101 3.64 5.09 7.16
N ARG A 102 2.56 5.84 7.28
CA ARG A 102 1.20 5.32 7.35
C ARG A 102 0.37 5.84 6.20
N THR A 103 -0.31 4.92 5.53
CA THR A 103 -1.33 5.20 4.53
C THR A 103 -2.68 4.91 5.13
N THR A 104 -3.60 5.85 4.98
CA THR A 104 -4.99 5.71 5.42
C THR A 104 -5.91 5.98 4.25
N PHE A 105 -6.72 5.00 3.89
CA PHE A 105 -7.81 5.16 2.95
C PHE A 105 -9.09 5.48 3.71
N LYS A 106 -9.83 6.48 3.22
CA LYS A 106 -11.22 6.75 3.57
C LYS A 106 -12.02 6.74 2.28
N ALA A 107 -13.24 6.23 2.31
CA ALA A 107 -14.10 6.17 1.14
C ALA A 107 -15.56 6.09 1.57
N THR A 108 -16.47 6.22 0.62
CA THR A 108 -17.89 5.91 0.81
C THR A 108 -18.18 4.56 0.18
N ALA A 109 -18.90 3.69 0.90
CA ALA A 109 -19.39 2.42 0.39
C ALA A 109 -20.88 2.54 0.09
N TYR A 110 -21.29 2.10 -1.10
CA TYR A 110 -22.68 2.07 -1.55
C TYR A 110 -23.08 0.65 -1.94
N PRO A 111 -24.22 0.13 -1.47
CA PRO A 111 -24.74 -1.12 -1.98
C PRO A 111 -25.23 -0.96 -3.41
N ALA A 112 -25.41 -2.08 -4.11
CA ALA A 112 -26.07 -2.09 -5.41
C ALA A 112 -27.51 -1.58 -5.28
N LYS A 113 -27.96 -0.85 -6.30
CA LYS A 113 -29.37 -0.48 -6.43
C LYS A 113 -30.20 -1.75 -6.63
N ALA A 114 -31.27 -1.91 -5.85
CA ALA A 114 -32.23 -2.98 -6.07
C ALA A 114 -32.94 -2.73 -7.42
N GLU A 115 -33.06 -3.78 -8.24
CA GLU A 115 -33.83 -3.76 -9.49
C GLU A 115 -35.34 -3.64 -9.22
#